data_AF-A0A258CQV2-F1
#
_entry.id   AF-A0A258CQV2-F1
#
_cell.length_a   1.000
_cell.length_b   1.000
_cell.length_c   1.000
_cell.angle_alpha   90.00
_cell.angle_beta   90.00
_cell.angle_gamma   90.00
#
_symmetry.space_group_name_H-M   'P 1'
#
loop_
_entity.id
_entity.type
_entity.pdbx_description
1 polymer ?
#
loop_
_entity_poly.entity_id
_entity_poly.type
_entity_poly.pdbx_seq_one_letter_code
_entity_poly.pdbx_strand_id
1 'polypeptide(L)'
;MSVKDPHLQRWAIEHQQETQARSEHQAYAIGPKGSGAMPGAGGVQFDDEDNQRGKRSLVFEARPVLLGRVEIRAELTTQAPDQVRGHRKTAYITATPQALRDLARQLLETADAADRKKPRPTAVD
;
A
#
# COMPACT_ATOMS: atom_id res chain seq x y z
N MET A 1 13.64 -6.25 36.32
CA MET A 1 12.50 -5.32 36.43
C MET A 1 12.81 -4.11 35.57
N SER A 2 12.20 -4.00 34.39
CA SER A 2 12.42 -2.85 33.51
C SER A 2 11.52 -1.71 33.99
N VAL A 3 12.13 -0.66 34.53
CA VAL A 3 11.44 0.57 34.92
C VAL A 3 10.88 1.16 33.62
N LYS A 4 9.56 1.04 33.41
CA LYS A 4 8.85 1.71 32.32
C LYS A 4 8.95 3.20 32.58
N ASP A 5 9.88 3.88 31.92
CA ASP A 5 10.08 5.31 32.02
C ASP A 5 8.81 6.04 31.52
N PRO A 6 8.07 6.74 32.40
CA PRO A 6 6.85 7.46 32.05
C PRO A 6 7.10 8.55 31.00
N HIS A 7 8.31 9.08 30.91
CA HIS A 7 8.68 10.11 29.93
C HIS A 7 8.78 9.54 28.51
N LEU A 8 9.26 8.30 28.35
CA LEU A 8 9.29 7.62 27.04
C LEU A 8 7.88 7.29 26.54
N GLN A 9 6.97 6.92 27.45
CA GLN A 9 5.57 6.68 27.09
C GLN A 9 4.86 7.98 26.70
N ARG A 10 5.09 9.07 27.43
CA ARG A 10 4.50 10.37 27.10
C ARG A 10 5.05 10.92 25.78
N TRP A 11 6.35 10.81 25.54
CA TRP A 11 7.01 11.15 24.26
C TRP A 11 6.46 10.32 23.08
N ALA A 12 6.28 9.01 23.27
CA ALA A 12 5.71 8.14 22.23
C ALA A 12 4.24 8.49 21.92
N ILE A 13 3.45 8.82 22.95
CA ILE A 13 2.05 9.23 22.80
C ILE A 13 1.95 10.62 22.13
N GLU A 14 2.81 11.57 22.52
CA GLU A 14 2.87 12.92 21.92
C GLU A 14 3.27 12.84 20.43
N HIS A 15 4.29 12.08 20.07
CA HIS A 15 4.66 11.89 18.67
C HIS A 15 3.65 11.08 17.86
N GLN A 16 2.99 10.10 18.48
CA GLN A 16 1.92 9.35 17.83
C GLN A 16 0.67 10.20 17.59
N GLN A 17 0.45 11.25 18.40
CA GLN A 17 -0.60 12.27 18.18
C GLN A 17 -0.18 13.32 17.14
N GLU A 18 1.11 13.60 16.98
CA GLU A 18 1.65 14.51 15.94
C GLU A 18 1.67 13.89 14.55
N THR A 19 1.84 12.58 14.41
CA THR A 19 1.83 11.90 13.10
C THR A 19 0.40 11.74 12.59
N GLN A 20 -0.07 12.71 11.81
CA GLN A 20 -1.31 12.58 11.03
C GLN A 20 -1.05 11.67 9.83
N ALA A 21 -1.01 10.36 10.08
CA ALA A 21 -0.90 9.35 9.03
C ALA A 21 -2.29 9.04 8.45
N ARG A 22 -2.49 9.30 7.16
CA ARG A 22 -3.68 8.88 6.41
C ARG A 22 -3.28 7.82 5.40
N SER A 23 -3.92 6.65 5.48
CA SER A 23 -3.74 5.59 4.49
C SER A 23 -5.09 5.18 3.93
N GLU A 24 -5.23 5.25 2.61
CA GLU A 24 -6.44 4.88 1.87
C GLU A 24 -6.09 3.87 0.79
N HIS A 25 -7.04 2.98 0.50
CA HIS A 25 -6.91 2.03 -0.59
C HIS A 25 -8.23 1.91 -1.34
N GLN A 26 -8.15 1.88 -2.67
CA GLN A 26 -9.30 1.74 -3.54
C GLN A 26 -9.03 0.71 -4.62
N ALA A 27 -9.90 -0.29 -4.72
CA ALA A 27 -9.93 -1.20 -5.85
C ALA A 27 -10.94 -0.71 -6.89
N TYR A 28 -10.58 -0.79 -8.18
CA TYR A 28 -11.43 -0.37 -9.28
C TYR A 28 -11.33 -1.33 -10.47
N ALA A 29 -12.41 -1.44 -11.23
CA ALA A 29 -12.43 -2.24 -12.45
C ALA A 29 -11.86 -1.45 -13.63
N ILE A 30 -11.12 -2.12 -14.51
CA ILE A 30 -10.51 -1.49 -15.70
C ILE A 30 -11.15 -2.08 -16.94
N GLY A 31 -11.34 -1.27 -17.97
CA GLY A 31 -11.70 -1.77 -19.29
C GLY A 31 -11.58 -0.70 -20.38
N PRO A 32 -11.75 -1.11 -21.65
CA PRO A 32 -11.68 -0.19 -22.77
C PRO A 32 -12.75 0.88 -22.66
N LYS A 33 -12.42 2.11 -23.07
CA LYS A 33 -13.35 3.24 -23.06
C LYS A 33 -14.60 2.88 -23.88
N GLY A 34 -15.78 2.93 -23.23
CA GLY A 34 -17.07 2.63 -23.86
C GLY A 34 -17.48 1.15 -23.86
N SER A 35 -16.65 0.23 -23.36
CA SER A 35 -16.97 -1.22 -23.30
C SER A 35 -17.23 -1.74 -21.89
N GLY A 36 -17.14 -0.87 -20.87
CA GLY A 36 -17.31 -1.25 -19.47
C GLY A 36 -16.10 -1.99 -18.91
N ALA A 37 -16.25 -2.61 -17.74
CA ALA A 37 -15.21 -3.37 -17.08
C ALA A 37 -14.83 -4.63 -17.88
N MET A 38 -13.54 -4.84 -18.10
CA MET A 38 -13.02 -6.06 -18.73
C MET A 38 -12.88 -7.17 -17.66
N PRO A 39 -13.44 -8.37 -17.88
CA PRO A 39 -13.26 -9.49 -16.95
C PRO A 39 -11.78 -9.81 -16.70
N GLY A 40 -11.40 -9.90 -15.43
CA GLY A 40 -10.01 -10.18 -15.04
C GLY A 40 -9.05 -8.99 -15.15
N ALA A 41 -9.52 -7.81 -15.56
CA ALA A 41 -8.76 -6.57 -15.51
C ALA A 41 -9.24 -5.70 -14.32
N GLY A 42 -8.29 -5.11 -13.62
CA GLY A 42 -8.59 -4.31 -12.44
C GLY A 42 -7.36 -3.60 -11.92
N GLY A 43 -7.58 -2.61 -11.08
CA GLY A 43 -6.55 -1.84 -10.45
C GLY A 43 -6.78 -1.70 -8.96
N VAL A 44 -5.69 -1.43 -8.25
CA VAL A 44 -5.70 -1.00 -6.87
C VAL A 44 -4.80 0.23 -6.73
N GLN A 45 -5.32 1.24 -6.05
CA GLN A 45 -4.57 2.43 -5.68
C GLN A 45 -4.41 2.45 -4.16
N PHE A 46 -3.20 2.73 -3.71
CA PHE A 46 -2.86 2.94 -2.31
C PHE A 46 -2.32 4.35 -2.17
N ASP A 47 -2.96 5.14 -1.33
CA ASP A 47 -2.50 6.49 -0.99
C ASP A 47 -2.09 6.50 0.48
N ASP A 48 -0.93 7.07 0.75
CA ASP A 48 -0.35 7.21 2.07
C ASP A 48 0.19 8.63 2.22
N GLU A 49 -0.22 9.32 3.27
CA GLU A 49 0.22 10.67 3.61
C GLU A 49 0.66 10.70 5.07
N ASP A 50 1.88 11.17 5.29
CA ASP A 50 2.50 11.32 6.60
C ASP A 50 3.23 12.67 6.60
N ASN A 51 3.07 13.47 7.65
CA ASN A 51 3.71 14.78 7.78
C ASN A 51 5.25 14.71 7.78
N GLN A 52 5.85 13.56 8.14
CA GLN A 52 7.29 13.34 8.09
C GLN A 52 7.78 12.76 6.76
N ARG A 53 6.99 11.87 6.12
CA ARG A 53 7.40 11.15 4.90
C ARG A 53 6.84 11.75 3.62
N GLY A 54 5.89 12.65 3.73
CA GLY A 54 5.16 13.27 2.64
C GLY A 54 4.09 12.36 2.07
N LYS A 55 3.74 12.57 0.80
CA LYS A 55 2.68 11.84 0.09
C LYS A 55 3.26 10.74 -0.78
N ARG A 56 2.63 9.58 -0.77
CA ARG A 56 2.97 8.42 -1.61
C ARG A 56 1.68 7.86 -2.18
N SER A 57 1.67 7.64 -3.48
CA SER A 57 0.57 7.00 -4.20
C SER A 57 1.13 5.86 -5.01
N LEU A 58 0.61 4.65 -4.81
CA LEU A 58 1.02 3.45 -5.53
C LEU A 58 -0.20 2.89 -6.25
N VAL A 59 -0.12 2.85 -7.57
CA VAL A 59 -1.17 2.31 -8.43
C VAL A 59 -0.65 1.02 -9.06
N PHE A 60 -1.39 -0.06 -8.90
CA PHE A 60 -1.19 -1.31 -9.62
C PHE A 60 -2.38 -1.58 -10.51
N GLU A 61 -2.14 -1.76 -11.80
CA GLU A 61 -3.16 -2.13 -12.78
C GLU A 61 -2.78 -3.46 -13.41
N ALA A 62 -3.67 -4.44 -13.37
CA ALA A 62 -3.48 -5.73 -14.00
C ALA A 62 -4.50 -5.91 -15.13
N ARG A 63 -4.04 -6.45 -16.27
CA ARG A 63 -4.91 -6.81 -17.39
C ARG A 63 -4.47 -8.14 -18.03
N PRO A 64 -5.43 -9.01 -18.41
CA PRO A 64 -5.10 -10.20 -19.18
C PRO A 64 -4.68 -9.80 -20.60
N VAL A 65 -3.69 -10.51 -21.15
CA VAL A 65 -3.28 -10.36 -22.55
C VAL A 65 -3.42 -11.67 -23.31
N LEU A 66 -3.60 -11.56 -24.63
CA LEU A 66 -3.50 -12.68 -25.56
C LEU A 66 -2.16 -13.39 -25.29
N LEU A 67 -2.14 -14.72 -25.26
CA LEU A 67 -1.04 -15.60 -24.79
C LEU A 67 -1.11 -16.05 -23.32
N GLY A 68 -2.23 -15.81 -22.61
CA GLY A 68 -2.43 -16.35 -21.27
C GLY A 68 -1.46 -15.78 -20.24
N ARG A 69 -0.98 -14.55 -20.48
CA ARG A 69 -0.17 -13.77 -19.55
C ARG A 69 -1.00 -12.62 -19.00
N VAL A 70 -0.50 -12.01 -17.94
CA VAL A 70 -1.08 -10.80 -17.36
C VAL A 70 -0.02 -9.72 -17.41
N GLU A 71 -0.41 -8.55 -17.90
CA GLU A 71 0.42 -7.36 -17.82
C GLU A 71 0.03 -6.58 -16.57
N ILE A 72 1.04 -6.17 -15.82
CA ILE A 72 0.90 -5.36 -14.62
C ILE A 72 1.65 -4.06 -14.87
N ARG A 73 0.95 -2.95 -14.69
CA ARG A 73 1.57 -1.63 -14.60
C ARG A 73 1.61 -1.23 -13.13
N ALA A 74 2.79 -0.91 -12.65
CA ALA A 74 3.00 -0.36 -11.32
C ALA A 74 3.46 1.09 -11.46
N GLU A 75 2.74 2.03 -10.88
CA GLU A 75 3.11 3.44 -10.85
C GLU A 75 3.24 3.90 -9.40
N LEU A 76 4.42 4.40 -9.05
CA LEU A 76 4.70 4.98 -7.75
C LEU A 76 4.93 6.48 -7.92
N THR A 77 4.10 7.28 -7.27
CA THR A 77 4.29 8.72 -7.11
C THR A 77 4.69 9.00 -5.66
N THR A 78 5.76 9.77 -5.47
CA THR A 78 6.26 10.18 -4.14
C THR A 78 6.49 11.68 -4.12
N GLN A 79 6.09 12.34 -3.06
CA GLN A 79 6.27 13.78 -2.85
C GLN A 79 6.71 14.01 -1.42
N ALA A 80 7.90 14.60 -1.22
CA ALA A 80 8.37 14.97 0.11
C ALA A 80 7.50 16.10 0.71
N PRO A 81 7.41 16.23 2.05
CA PRO A 81 6.51 17.19 2.73
C PRO A 81 6.62 18.63 2.20
N ASP A 82 7.85 19.11 1.97
CA ASP A 82 8.12 20.50 1.58
C ASP A 82 8.26 20.70 0.06
N GLN A 83 8.05 19.65 -0.73
CA GLN A 83 8.22 19.71 -2.17
C GLN A 83 6.88 19.89 -2.87
N VAL A 84 6.78 20.90 -3.74
CA VAL A 84 5.57 21.13 -4.54
C VAL A 84 5.42 20.07 -5.64
N ARG A 85 6.52 19.52 -6.14
CA ARG A 85 6.52 18.56 -7.26
C ARG A 85 6.77 17.13 -6.79
N GLY A 86 5.85 16.24 -7.11
CA GLY A 86 6.04 14.80 -6.93
C GLY A 86 6.96 14.18 -7.99
N HIS A 87 7.68 13.13 -7.60
CA HIS A 87 8.42 12.25 -8.49
C HIS A 87 7.56 11.02 -8.83
N ARG A 88 7.53 10.65 -10.11
CA ARG A 88 6.81 9.47 -10.59
C ARG A 88 7.78 8.46 -11.18
N LYS A 89 7.59 7.19 -10.82
CA LYS A 89 8.24 6.04 -11.45
C LYS A 89 7.19 5.06 -11.91
N THR A 90 7.36 4.51 -13.11
CA THR A 90 6.44 3.52 -13.68
C THR A 90 7.24 2.29 -14.11
N ALA A 91 6.72 1.11 -13.79
CA ALA A 91 7.25 -0.17 -14.22
C ALA A 91 6.16 -0.99 -14.89
N TYR A 92 6.54 -1.75 -15.92
CA TYR A 92 5.68 -2.70 -16.60
C TYR A 92 6.23 -4.09 -16.39
N ILE A 93 5.38 -5.00 -15.91
CA ILE A 93 5.75 -6.35 -15.55
C ILE A 93 4.81 -7.29 -16.31
N THR A 94 5.38 -8.26 -17.01
CA THR A 94 4.59 -9.35 -17.59
C THR A 94 4.74 -10.57 -16.68
N ALA A 95 3.62 -11.11 -16.23
CA ALA A 95 3.58 -12.27 -15.34
C ALA A 95 2.73 -13.39 -15.95
N THR A 96 3.04 -14.63 -15.56
CA THR A 96 2.13 -15.76 -15.82
C THR A 96 1.00 -15.73 -14.77
N PRO A 97 -0.17 -16.30 -15.07
CA PRO A 97 -1.25 -16.43 -14.09
C PRO A 97 -0.83 -17.19 -12.83
N GLN A 98 0.08 -18.15 -12.98
CA GLN A 98 0.65 -18.89 -11.85
C GLN A 98 1.48 -17.97 -10.95
N ALA A 99 2.40 -17.18 -11.52
CA ALA A 99 3.21 -16.24 -10.75
C ALA A 99 2.37 -15.20 -10.01
N LEU A 100 1.25 -14.77 -10.60
CA LEU A 100 0.30 -13.87 -9.94
C LEU A 100 -0.43 -14.51 -8.76
N ARG A 101 -0.85 -15.77 -8.89
CA ARG A 101 -1.47 -16.50 -7.78
C ARG A 101 -0.47 -16.70 -6.64
N ASP A 102 0.77 -17.03 -6.96
CA ASP A 102 1.82 -17.21 -5.96
C ASP A 102 2.15 -15.90 -5.25
N LEU A 103 2.24 -14.79 -5.98
CA LEU A 103 2.41 -13.45 -5.41
C LEU A 103 1.23 -13.07 -4.50
N ALA A 104 -0.01 -13.28 -4.95
CA ALA A 104 -1.20 -13.00 -4.16
C ALA A 104 -1.21 -13.78 -2.84
N ARG A 105 -0.85 -15.08 -2.89
CA ARG A 105 -0.69 -15.90 -1.69
C ARG A 105 0.37 -15.34 -0.75
N GLN A 106 1.55 -14.98 -1.26
CA GLN A 106 2.63 -14.44 -0.44
C GLN A 106 2.26 -13.08 0.20
N LEU A 107 1.50 -12.24 -0.50
CA LEU A 107 0.98 -10.98 0.06
C LEU A 107 -0.01 -11.23 1.20
N LEU A 108 -0.92 -12.19 1.06
CA LEU A 108 -1.86 -12.58 2.13
C LEU A 108 -1.11 -13.13 3.35
N GLU A 109 -0.18 -14.06 3.14
CA GLU A 109 0.65 -14.61 4.23
C GLU A 109 1.45 -13.52 4.95
N THR A 110 1.95 -12.53 4.20
CA THR A 110 2.69 -11.39 4.77
C THR A 110 1.76 -10.45 5.55
N ALA A 111 0.56 -10.19 5.05
CA ALA A 111 -0.45 -9.38 5.75
C ALA A 111 -0.86 -10.04 7.07
N ASP A 112 -1.14 -11.34 7.06
CA ASP A 112 -1.46 -12.13 8.25
C ASP A 112 -0.31 -12.08 9.27
N ALA A 113 0.93 -12.22 8.80
CA ALA A 113 2.11 -12.13 9.66
C ALA A 113 2.31 -10.73 10.26
N ALA A 114 2.02 -9.68 9.49
CA ALA A 114 2.07 -8.30 9.97
C ALA A 114 1.00 -8.02 11.02
N ASP A 115 -0.23 -8.49 10.81
CA ASP A 115 -1.34 -8.36 11.76
C ASP A 115 -1.07 -9.07 13.08
N ARG A 116 -0.45 -10.25 13.05
CA ARG A 116 -0.01 -10.95 14.27
C ARG A 116 1.06 -10.17 15.05
N LYS A 117 1.85 -9.35 14.36
CA LYS A 117 2.92 -8.52 14.95
C LYS A 117 2.46 -7.13 15.36
N LYS A 118 1.24 -6.70 15.01
CA LYS A 118 0.72 -5.38 15.42
C LYS A 118 0.71 -5.30 16.95
N PRO A 119 1.34 -4.26 17.54
CA PRO A 119 1.30 -4.08 18.98
C PRO A 119 -0.15 -3.89 19.42
N ARG A 120 -0.66 -4.84 20.23
CA ARG A 120 -1.98 -4.71 20.83
C ARG A 120 -1.88 -3.78 22.05
N PRO A 121 -2.87 -2.90 22.28
CA PRO A 121 -2.91 -2.12 23.50
C PRO A 121 -2.89 -3.09 24.68
N THR A 122 -1.87 -3.00 25.52
CA THR A 122 -1.84 -3.72 26.78
C THR A 122 -2.65 -2.88 27.75
N ALA A 123 -3.67 -3.48 28.38
CA ALA A 123 -4.42 -2.79 29.43
C ALA A 123 -3.42 -2.28 30.48
N VAL A 124 -3.54 -1.00 30.81
CA VAL A 124 -2.79 -0.41 31.91
C VAL A 124 -3.66 -0.65 33.14
N ASP A 125 -3.25 -1.59 33.99
CA ASP A 125 -3.78 -1.74 35.36
C ASP A 125 -3.27 -0.59 36.24
#